data_AF-A0A957CWP4-F1
#
_entry.id   AF-A0A957CWP4-F1
#
_cell.length_a   1.000
_cell.length_b   1.000
_cell.length_c   1.000
_cell.angle_alpha   90.00
_cell.angle_beta   90.00
_cell.angle_gamma   90.00
#
_symmetry.space_group_name_H-M   'P 1'
#
loop_
_entity.id
_entity.type
_entity.pdbx_description
1 polymer ?
#
loop_
_entity_poly.entity_id
_entity_poly.type
_entity_poly.pdbx_seq_one_letter_code
_entity_poly.pdbx_strand_id
1 'polypeptide(L)'
;VYGPLQGHRLEVGQLHHLTAAQTLAAYPEAQIAISKMPLWQRLMGRIQRFGAMRKNGVLPPRFRGSMGEADERLPRMEMGLGIWTNKTQRYYPMHTLKQAGKALWDQMDGRDLLVYLDPATHTPTAVYTPKQPFHRHDDQLQFADGSKIADSLLVMPDGATQRLERPQQLFTRWYGFAYTFPGCEIYAK
;
A
#
# COMPACT_ATOMS: atom_id res chain seq x y z
N VAL A 1 -10.08 17.44 -18.85
CA VAL A 1 -11.28 17.47 -17.98
C VAL A 1 -12.06 18.70 -18.38
N TYR A 2 -13.31 18.55 -18.84
CA TYR A 2 -14.16 19.68 -19.25
C TYR A 2 -15.23 19.90 -18.17
N GLY A 3 -15.60 21.15 -17.93
CA GLY A 3 -16.67 21.53 -16.99
C GLY A 3 -16.24 22.58 -15.97
N PRO A 4 -17.18 23.07 -15.13
CA PRO A 4 -16.97 24.21 -14.24
C PRO A 4 -15.91 23.97 -13.15
N LEU A 5 -15.61 22.70 -12.86
CA LEU A 5 -14.61 22.29 -11.87
C LEU A 5 -13.25 21.96 -12.51
N GLN A 6 -13.04 22.29 -13.78
CA GLN A 6 -11.74 22.14 -14.43
C GLN A 6 -10.68 22.90 -13.62
N GLY A 7 -9.57 22.22 -13.29
CA GLY A 7 -8.50 22.77 -12.45
C GLY A 7 -8.69 22.60 -10.94
N HIS A 8 -9.89 22.24 -10.47
CA HIS A 8 -10.11 21.94 -9.06
C HIS A 8 -9.63 20.51 -8.74
N ARG A 9 -9.09 20.33 -7.54
CA ARG A 9 -8.63 19.05 -7.01
C ARG A 9 -9.31 18.79 -5.68
N LEU A 10 -9.80 17.57 -5.47
CA LEU A 10 -10.25 17.12 -4.17
C LEU A 10 -9.06 16.96 -3.24
N GLU A 11 -9.29 17.15 -1.94
CA GLU A 11 -8.33 16.72 -0.93
C GLU A 11 -8.11 15.22 -1.05
N VAL A 12 -6.84 14.82 -1.15
CA VAL A 12 -6.46 13.41 -1.30
C VAL A 12 -6.13 12.87 0.08
N GLY A 13 -6.97 11.95 0.56
CA GLY A 13 -6.75 11.20 1.79
C GLY A 13 -5.80 10.02 1.58
N GLN A 14 -5.23 9.53 2.67
CA GLN A 14 -4.42 8.33 2.66
C GLN A 14 -5.29 7.09 2.46
N LEU A 15 -4.88 6.19 1.57
CA LEU A 15 -5.56 4.91 1.37
C LEU A 15 -4.87 3.82 2.16
N HIS A 16 -5.59 3.20 3.10
CA HIS A 16 -5.06 2.15 3.95
C HIS A 16 -5.67 0.80 3.54
N HIS A 17 -4.81 -0.20 3.37
CA HIS A 17 -5.26 -1.58 3.19
C HIS A 17 -5.31 -2.22 4.58
N LEU A 18 -6.51 -2.27 5.16
CA LEU A 18 -6.74 -2.79 6.51
C LEU A 18 -7.75 -3.93 6.47
N THR A 19 -7.61 -4.88 7.38
CA THR A 19 -8.69 -5.80 7.72
C THR A 19 -9.75 -5.10 8.56
N ALA A 20 -10.96 -5.67 8.64
CA ALA A 20 -12.01 -5.15 9.52
C ALA A 20 -11.57 -5.09 11.00
N ALA A 21 -10.77 -6.07 11.44
CA ALA A 21 -10.21 -6.09 12.79
C ALA A 21 -9.22 -4.93 13.01
N GLN A 22 -8.32 -4.70 12.05
CA GLN A 22 -7.38 -3.57 12.09
C GLN A 22 -8.11 -2.21 12.09
N THR A 23 -9.19 -2.08 11.31
CA THR A 23 -10.01 -0.87 11.31
C THR A 23 -10.63 -0.61 12.68
N LEU A 24 -11.24 -1.62 13.31
CA LEU A 24 -11.83 -1.46 14.65
C LEU A 24 -10.79 -1.17 15.73
N ALA A 25 -9.58 -1.74 15.60
CA ALA A 25 -8.48 -1.46 16.52
C ALA A 25 -8.00 0.00 16.41
N ALA A 26 -7.88 0.52 15.19
CA ALA A 26 -7.39 1.88 14.93
C ALA A 26 -8.48 2.96 15.07
N TYR A 27 -9.75 2.59 14.88
CA TYR A 27 -10.93 3.46 14.88
C TYR A 27 -12.08 2.76 15.62
N PRO A 28 -12.10 2.82 16.97
CA PRO A 28 -13.13 2.14 17.77
C PRO A 28 -14.57 2.59 17.48
N GLU A 29 -14.74 3.79 16.93
CA GLU A 29 -16.01 4.36 16.51
C GLU A 29 -16.50 3.86 15.13
N ALA A 30 -15.67 3.12 14.38
CA ALA A 30 -16.00 2.66 13.05
C ALA A 30 -17.18 1.67 13.07
N GLN A 31 -18.15 1.89 12.18
CA GLN A 31 -19.30 0.99 12.01
C GLN A 31 -19.06 0.05 10.84
N ILE A 32 -19.31 -1.24 11.05
CA ILE A 32 -19.20 -2.28 10.01
C ILE A 32 -20.60 -2.70 9.57
N ALA A 33 -20.92 -2.44 8.30
CA ALA A 33 -22.12 -2.95 7.66
C ALA A 33 -21.83 -4.26 6.91
N ILE A 34 -22.59 -5.32 7.18
CA ILE A 34 -22.46 -6.61 6.49
C ILE A 34 -23.69 -6.82 5.60
N SER A 35 -23.49 -6.85 4.29
CA SER A 35 -24.54 -7.19 3.33
C SER A 35 -24.62 -8.69 3.11
N LYS A 36 -25.84 -9.26 3.22
CA LYS A 36 -26.09 -10.67 2.89
C LYS A 36 -26.27 -10.81 1.38
N MET A 37 -25.19 -11.20 0.68
CA MET A 37 -25.27 -11.53 -0.74
C MET A 37 -26.10 -12.81 -0.97
N PRO A 38 -27.02 -12.81 -1.97
CA PRO A 38 -27.71 -14.01 -2.42
C PRO A 38 -26.74 -15.12 -2.83
N LEU A 39 -27.16 -16.39 -2.67
CA LEU A 39 -26.34 -17.57 -2.95
C LEU A 39 -25.75 -17.59 -4.37
N TRP A 40 -26.51 -17.13 -5.37
CA TRP A 40 -26.04 -17.08 -6.76
C TRP A 40 -24.89 -16.07 -6.97
N GLN A 41 -24.93 -14.92 -6.28
CA GLN A 41 -23.83 -13.94 -6.32
C GLN A 41 -22.58 -14.49 -5.63
N ARG A 42 -22.75 -15.23 -4.51
CA ARG A 42 -21.64 -15.91 -3.83
C ARG A 42 -21.00 -16.97 -4.74
N LEU A 43 -21.80 -17.69 -5.53
CA LEU A 43 -21.32 -18.68 -6.49
C LEU A 43 -20.57 -18.03 -7.67
N MET A 44 -21.16 -17.00 -8.29
CA MET A 44 -20.51 -16.26 -9.38
C MET A 44 -19.21 -15.58 -8.94
N GLY A 45 -19.17 -15.05 -7.70
CA GLY A 45 -17.97 -14.45 -7.12
C GLY A 45 -16.81 -15.44 -6.96
N ARG A 46 -17.09 -16.72 -6.71
CA ARG A 46 -16.04 -17.76 -6.68
C ARG A 46 -15.45 -18.00 -8.07
N ILE A 47 -16.28 -18.09 -9.10
CA ILE A 47 -15.84 -18.31 -10.49
C ILE A 47 -14.98 -17.15 -10.99
N GLN A 48 -15.39 -15.90 -10.72
CA GLN A 48 -14.61 -14.73 -11.09
C GLN A 48 -13.24 -14.65 -10.39
N ARG A 49 -13.14 -15.07 -9.12
CA ARG A 49 -11.85 -15.14 -8.41
C ARG A 49 -10.85 -16.09 -9.07
N PHE A 50 -11.31 -17.21 -9.63
CA PHE A 50 -10.44 -18.12 -10.39
C PHE A 50 -9.92 -17.49 -11.70
N GLY A 51 -10.74 -16.69 -12.38
CA GLY A 51 -10.35 -15.99 -13.61
C GLY A 51 -9.44 -14.78 -13.40
N ALA A 52 -9.67 -14.01 -12.33
CA ALA A 52 -8.92 -12.80 -11.99
C ALA A 52 -7.53 -13.07 -11.38
N MET A 53 -7.29 -14.27 -10.86
CA MET A 53 -6.00 -14.70 -10.27
C MET A 53 -4.95 -15.19 -11.29
N ARG A 54 -5.14 -14.98 -12.60
CA ARG A 54 -4.06 -15.29 -13.56
C ARG A 54 -2.86 -14.36 -13.31
N LYS A 55 -1.72 -14.97 -12.98
CA LYS A 55 -0.43 -14.37 -12.56
C LYS A 55 0.04 -13.14 -13.36
N ASN A 56 -0.42 -12.96 -14.60
CA ASN A 56 0.04 -11.93 -15.52
C ASN A 56 -1.13 -11.06 -16.02
N GLY A 57 -1.91 -10.48 -15.09
CA GLY A 57 -3.13 -9.71 -15.39
C GLY A 57 -3.04 -8.93 -16.72
N VAL A 58 -3.89 -9.28 -17.68
CA VAL A 58 -3.89 -8.63 -18.99
C VAL A 58 -4.81 -7.42 -18.90
N LEU A 59 -4.27 -6.23 -19.16
CA LEU A 59 -5.09 -5.03 -19.21
C LEU A 59 -6.12 -5.16 -20.34
N PRO A 60 -7.40 -4.88 -20.08
CA PRO A 60 -8.43 -4.87 -21.12
C PRO A 60 -7.99 -4.00 -22.31
N PRO A 61 -8.22 -4.41 -23.57
CA PRO A 61 -7.72 -3.69 -24.73
C PRO A 61 -8.11 -2.21 -24.77
N ARG A 62 -9.36 -1.88 -24.41
CA ARG A 62 -9.84 -0.49 -24.33
C ARG A 62 -9.15 0.33 -23.24
N PHE A 63 -8.77 -0.31 -22.12
CA PHE A 63 -8.02 0.36 -21.06
C PHE A 63 -6.60 0.70 -21.53
N ARG A 64 -5.98 -0.18 -22.32
CA ARG A 64 -4.65 0.11 -22.90
C ARG A 64 -4.68 1.32 -23.83
N GLY A 65 -5.73 1.49 -24.63
CA GLY A 65 -5.88 2.63 -25.54
C GLY A 65 -6.15 3.97 -24.84
N SER A 66 -6.60 3.97 -23.59
CA SER A 66 -6.82 5.21 -22.80
C SER A 66 -5.61 5.62 -21.95
N MET A 67 -4.54 4.82 -21.93
CA MET A 67 -3.30 5.18 -21.23
C MET A 67 -2.38 5.97 -22.15
N GLY A 68 -1.56 6.84 -21.57
CA GLY A 68 -0.46 7.51 -22.27
C GLY A 68 0.72 6.57 -22.53
N GLU A 69 1.88 7.16 -22.84
CA GLU A 69 3.12 6.40 -23.06
C GLU A 69 3.49 5.56 -21.83
N ALA A 70 3.92 4.33 -22.10
CA ALA A 70 4.27 3.39 -21.05
C ALA A 70 5.69 3.65 -20.54
N ASP A 71 5.84 3.68 -19.22
CA ASP A 71 7.16 3.67 -18.59
C ASP A 71 7.70 2.24 -18.52
N GLU A 72 8.76 1.95 -19.28
CA GLU A 72 9.32 0.60 -19.44
C GLU A 72 10.44 0.26 -18.44
N ARG A 73 10.73 1.15 -17.46
CA ARG A 73 11.77 0.89 -16.44
C ARG A 73 11.47 -0.32 -15.55
N LEU A 74 10.20 -0.72 -15.44
CA LEU A 74 9.74 -1.94 -14.76
C LEU A 74 8.70 -2.68 -15.61
N PRO A 75 8.53 -4.01 -15.39
CA PRO A 75 7.42 -4.73 -15.99
C PRO A 75 6.10 -4.02 -15.70
N ARG A 76 5.28 -3.82 -16.73
CA ARG A 76 4.02 -3.06 -16.62
C ARG A 76 3.14 -3.52 -15.45
N MET A 77 3.07 -4.84 -15.23
CA MET A 77 2.27 -5.49 -14.19
C MET A 77 3.04 -5.75 -12.89
N GLU A 78 4.23 -5.16 -12.72
CA GLU A 78 4.97 -5.22 -11.47
C GLU A 78 4.13 -4.62 -10.34
N MET A 79 4.05 -5.33 -9.23
CA MET A 79 3.39 -4.87 -8.01
C MET A 79 4.35 -4.07 -7.16
N GLY A 80 3.82 -3.17 -6.36
CA GLY A 80 4.64 -2.38 -5.46
C GLY A 80 3.86 -1.29 -4.76
N LEU A 81 4.55 -0.59 -3.88
CA LEU A 81 4.01 0.54 -3.15
C LEU A 81 4.48 1.82 -3.83
N GLY A 82 3.53 2.61 -4.33
CA GLY A 82 3.81 4.00 -4.68
C GLY A 82 3.70 4.86 -3.43
N ILE A 83 4.72 5.68 -3.15
CA ILE A 83 4.72 6.66 -2.06
C ILE A 83 4.97 8.03 -2.67
N TRP A 84 4.22 9.03 -2.22
CA TRP A 84 4.47 10.40 -2.64
C TRP A 84 4.30 11.41 -1.52
N THR A 85 4.98 12.52 -1.71
CA THR A 85 4.82 13.76 -0.98
C THR A 85 4.68 14.89 -2.00
N ASN A 86 4.72 16.13 -1.51
CA ASN A 86 4.77 17.30 -2.38
C ASN A 86 6.09 17.42 -3.15
N LYS A 87 7.15 16.73 -2.73
CA LYS A 87 8.50 16.84 -3.30
C LYS A 87 8.93 15.57 -4.01
N THR A 88 8.74 14.43 -3.36
CA THR A 88 9.29 13.15 -3.83
C THR A 88 8.17 12.19 -4.18
N GLN A 89 8.32 11.47 -5.28
CA GLN A 89 7.45 10.37 -5.68
C GLN A 89 8.33 9.16 -5.95
N ARG A 90 8.16 8.10 -5.17
CA ARG A 90 9.01 6.91 -5.23
C ARG A 90 8.17 5.65 -5.24
N TYR A 91 8.50 4.75 -6.15
CA TYR A 91 7.90 3.44 -6.24
C TYR A 91 8.82 2.39 -5.62
N TYR A 92 8.25 1.50 -4.81
CA TYR A 92 8.94 0.40 -4.14
C TYR A 92 8.44 -0.92 -4.74
N PRO A 93 9.19 -1.52 -5.68
CA PRO A 93 8.78 -2.77 -6.29
C PRO A 93 8.67 -3.90 -5.26
N MET A 94 7.67 -4.76 -5.45
CA MET A 94 7.38 -5.87 -4.56
C MET A 94 8.56 -6.86 -4.53
N HIS A 95 9.23 -7.09 -5.66
CA HIS A 95 10.40 -7.97 -5.69
C HIS A 95 11.54 -7.41 -4.83
N THR A 96 11.82 -6.10 -4.92
CA THR A 96 12.84 -5.42 -4.09
C THR A 96 12.51 -5.54 -2.61
N LEU A 97 11.26 -5.28 -2.22
CA LEU A 97 10.83 -5.40 -0.83
C LEU A 97 10.98 -6.83 -0.31
N LYS A 98 10.67 -7.85 -1.13
CA LYS A 98 10.85 -9.26 -0.78
C LYS A 98 12.32 -9.65 -0.64
N GLN A 99 13.18 -9.18 -1.55
CA GLN A 99 14.63 -9.40 -1.50
C GLN A 99 15.26 -8.77 -0.26
N ALA A 100 14.74 -7.62 0.19
CA ALA A 100 15.16 -6.95 1.42
C ALA A 100 14.65 -7.63 2.72
N GLY A 101 14.04 -8.82 2.65
CA GLY A 101 13.51 -9.50 3.84
C GLY A 101 12.12 -9.01 4.27
N LYS A 102 11.33 -8.46 3.33
CA LYS A 102 9.96 -7.96 3.53
C LYS A 102 9.86 -6.69 4.39
N ALA A 103 10.97 -6.06 4.74
CA ALA A 103 11.02 -4.77 5.41
C ALA A 103 12.34 -4.08 5.10
N LEU A 104 12.31 -2.77 4.87
CA LEU A 104 13.49 -1.97 4.60
C LEU A 104 13.34 -0.57 5.19
N TRP A 105 14.48 0.02 5.54
CA TRP A 105 14.59 1.42 5.91
C TRP A 105 14.93 2.25 4.68
N ASP A 106 14.31 3.42 4.58
CA ASP A 106 14.60 4.45 3.61
C ASP A 106 14.45 5.84 4.26
N GLN A 107 14.76 6.89 3.51
CA GLN A 107 14.50 8.27 3.88
C GLN A 107 13.66 8.93 2.79
N MET A 108 12.61 9.64 3.22
CA MET A 108 11.72 10.40 2.34
C MET A 108 11.65 11.84 2.84
N ASP A 109 12.14 12.78 2.03
CA ASP A 109 12.20 14.22 2.37
C ASP A 109 12.84 14.51 3.74
N GLY A 110 13.92 13.79 4.07
CA GLY A 110 14.64 13.97 5.34
C GLY A 110 14.05 13.20 6.54
N ARG A 111 12.94 12.46 6.34
CA ARG A 111 12.28 11.69 7.41
C ARG A 111 12.53 10.20 7.26
N ASP A 112 12.82 9.54 8.37
CA ASP A 112 12.97 8.08 8.40
C ASP A 112 11.66 7.39 8.05
N LEU A 113 11.76 6.44 7.11
CA LEU A 113 10.62 5.72 6.56
C LEU A 113 10.87 4.22 6.65
N LEU A 114 9.97 3.51 7.32
CA LEU A 114 9.94 2.05 7.30
C LEU A 114 8.94 1.60 6.23
N VAL A 115 9.43 0.90 5.21
CA VAL A 115 8.59 0.24 4.19
C VAL A 115 8.60 -1.25 4.47
N TYR A 116 7.43 -1.86 4.66
CA TYR A 116 7.31 -3.25 5.05
C TYR A 116 6.10 -3.94 4.44
N LEU A 117 6.16 -5.26 4.35
CA LEU A 117 5.00 -6.08 4.04
C LEU A 117 4.20 -6.26 5.34
N ASP A 118 2.98 -5.74 5.38
CA ASP A 118 2.11 -5.88 6.54
C ASP A 118 1.83 -7.36 6.82
N PRO A 119 2.06 -7.87 8.05
CA PRO A 119 1.88 -9.27 8.37
C PRO A 119 0.46 -9.79 8.12
N ALA A 120 -0.56 -8.99 8.43
CA ALA A 120 -1.96 -9.41 8.38
C ALA A 120 -2.53 -9.38 6.95
N THR A 121 -2.19 -8.35 6.17
CA THR A 121 -2.74 -8.17 4.81
C THR A 121 -1.82 -8.66 3.71
N HIS A 122 -0.54 -8.90 4.02
CA HIS A 122 0.53 -9.17 3.06
C HIS A 122 0.63 -8.11 1.94
N THR A 123 0.18 -6.89 2.22
CA THR A 123 0.32 -5.75 1.31
C THR A 123 1.48 -4.88 1.75
N PRO A 124 2.21 -4.24 0.81
CA PRO A 124 3.30 -3.35 1.17
C PRO A 124 2.70 -2.06 1.72
N THR A 125 3.30 -1.55 2.78
CA THR A 125 2.89 -0.31 3.42
C THR A 125 4.10 0.43 3.97
N ALA A 126 3.93 1.70 4.31
CA ALA A 126 4.98 2.53 4.86
C ALA A 126 4.48 3.41 6.01
N VAL A 127 5.38 3.65 6.96
CA VAL A 127 5.17 4.47 8.17
C VAL A 127 6.39 5.34 8.43
N TYR A 128 6.17 6.56 8.87
CA TYR A 128 7.22 7.42 9.43
C TYR A 128 7.46 7.01 10.88
N THR A 129 8.69 6.65 11.17
CA THR A 129 9.13 6.23 12.51
C THR A 129 10.65 6.34 12.59
N PRO A 130 11.24 6.71 13.75
CA PRO A 130 12.69 6.78 13.89
C PRO A 130 13.38 5.48 13.49
N LYS A 131 14.47 5.59 12.74
CA LYS A 131 15.23 4.42 12.32
C LYS A 131 15.84 3.72 13.53
N GLN A 132 15.46 2.46 13.72
CA GLN A 132 16.03 1.62 14.77
C GLN A 132 16.09 0.15 14.34
N PRO A 133 16.95 -0.66 14.99
CA PRO A 133 16.97 -2.09 14.74
C PRO A 133 15.60 -2.72 15.04
N PHE A 134 15.21 -3.67 14.20
CA PHE A 134 13.99 -4.44 14.41
C PHE A 134 14.23 -5.91 14.07
N HIS A 135 13.45 -6.76 14.72
CA HIS A 135 13.30 -8.17 14.39
C HIS A 135 11.91 -8.39 13.81
N ARG A 136 11.87 -9.08 12.67
CA ARG A 136 10.61 -9.49 12.07
C ARG A 136 10.25 -10.89 12.57
N HIS A 137 9.11 -10.99 13.23
CA HIS A 137 8.41 -12.24 13.48
C HIS A 137 7.30 -12.39 12.43
N ASP A 138 6.75 -13.60 12.26
CA ASP A 138 5.76 -13.87 11.20
C ASP A 138 4.56 -12.90 11.25
N ASP A 139 4.14 -12.53 12.45
CA ASP A 139 2.95 -11.72 12.69
C ASP A 139 3.23 -10.26 13.13
N GLN A 140 4.49 -9.89 13.40
CA GLN A 140 4.83 -8.57 13.96
C GLN A 140 6.24 -8.11 13.64
N LEU A 141 6.44 -6.78 13.62
CA LEU A 141 7.75 -6.15 13.61
C LEU A 141 8.04 -5.63 15.01
N GLN A 142 9.04 -6.19 15.69
CA GLN A 142 9.45 -5.78 17.03
C GLN A 142 10.73 -4.96 16.96
N PHE A 143 10.72 -3.80 17.59
CA PHE A 143 11.87 -2.89 17.65
C PHE A 143 12.73 -3.14 18.89
N ALA A 144 13.94 -2.60 18.88
CA ALA A 144 14.92 -2.74 19.97
C ALA A 144 14.46 -2.12 21.30
N ASP A 145 13.59 -1.11 21.28
CA ASP A 145 12.98 -0.50 22.47
C ASP A 145 11.84 -1.34 23.07
N GLY A 146 11.56 -2.51 22.49
CA GLY A 146 10.48 -3.41 22.89
C GLY A 146 9.11 -3.06 22.30
N SER A 147 8.97 -1.90 21.65
CA SER A 147 7.76 -1.55 20.91
C SER A 147 7.60 -2.46 19.69
N LYS A 148 6.37 -2.58 19.18
CA LYS A 148 6.08 -3.42 18.02
C LYS A 148 5.01 -2.82 17.13
N ILE A 149 5.08 -3.11 15.83
CA ILE A 149 3.96 -2.85 14.91
C ILE A 149 3.08 -4.09 14.85
N ALA A 150 1.83 -3.93 15.29
CA ALA A 150 0.78 -4.94 15.20
C ALA A 150 -0.53 -4.25 14.81
N ASP A 151 -1.31 -4.87 13.92
CA ASP A 151 -2.60 -4.33 13.47
C ASP A 151 -2.58 -2.87 12.98
N SER A 152 -1.50 -2.48 12.29
CA SER A 152 -1.26 -1.11 11.83
C SER A 152 -1.07 -0.05 12.93
N LEU A 153 -0.90 -0.47 14.18
CA LEU A 153 -0.61 0.36 15.34
C LEU A 153 0.81 0.10 15.86
N LEU A 154 1.42 1.13 16.44
CA LEU A 154 2.58 0.98 17.32
C LEU A 154 2.06 0.58 18.70
N VAL A 155 2.50 -0.57 19.21
CA VAL A 155 2.22 -1.06 20.54
C VAL A 155 3.48 -0.89 21.38
N MET A 156 3.40 -0.06 22.40
CA MET A 156 4.49 0.21 23.34
C MET A 156 4.66 -0.97 24.32
N PRO A 157 5.81 -1.09 25.02
CA PRO A 157 6.04 -2.17 25.97
C PRO A 157 5.02 -2.25 27.13
N ASP A 158 4.46 -1.11 27.51
CA ASP A 158 3.41 -0.99 28.54
C ASP A 158 2.00 -1.34 28.02
N GLY A 159 1.87 -1.68 26.74
CA GLY A 159 0.61 -1.99 26.07
C GLY A 159 -0.12 -0.77 25.50
N ALA A 160 0.39 0.44 25.70
CA ALA A 160 -0.19 1.63 25.07
C ALA A 160 -0.09 1.53 23.54
N THR A 161 -1.15 1.96 22.85
CA THR A 161 -1.21 1.91 21.38
C THR A 161 -1.22 3.31 20.79
N GLN A 162 -0.50 3.48 19.68
CA GLN A 162 -0.40 4.75 18.97
C GLN A 162 -0.50 4.51 17.46
N ARG A 163 -1.19 5.41 16.76
CA ARG A 163 -1.18 5.44 15.30
C ARG A 163 0.14 6.02 14.80
N LEU A 164 0.78 5.29 13.90
CA LEU A 164 1.95 5.80 13.19
C LEU A 164 1.53 6.76 12.09
N GLU A 165 2.27 7.86 11.95
CA GLU A 165 2.13 8.74 10.80
C GLU A 165 2.58 8.00 9.54
N ARG A 166 1.91 8.28 8.42
CA ARG A 166 2.15 7.61 7.14
C ARG A 166 2.29 8.65 6.04
N PRO A 167 3.13 8.40 5.01
CA PRO A 167 3.08 9.18 3.79
C PRO A 167 1.80 8.86 2.99
N GLN A 168 1.50 9.69 1.99
CA GLN A 168 0.56 9.30 0.95
C GLN A 168 1.12 8.10 0.22
N GLN A 169 0.31 7.05 0.10
CA GLN A 169 0.76 5.78 -0.43
C GLN A 169 -0.38 5.01 -1.12
N LEU A 170 -0.01 4.19 -2.09
CA LEU A 170 -0.93 3.37 -2.85
C LEU A 170 -0.27 2.06 -3.25
N PHE A 171 -0.84 0.94 -2.82
CA PHE A 171 -0.49 -0.38 -3.36
C PHE A 171 -1.11 -0.52 -4.75
N THR A 172 -0.28 -0.53 -5.80
CA THR A 172 -0.74 -0.54 -7.19
C THR A 172 0.26 -1.23 -8.11
N ARG A 173 -0.14 -1.41 -9.38
CA ARG A 173 0.76 -1.84 -10.44
C ARG A 173 1.60 -0.67 -10.95
N TRP A 174 2.83 -0.96 -11.40
CA TRP A 174 3.77 0.03 -11.91
C TRP A 174 3.14 1.02 -12.89
N TYR A 175 2.40 0.51 -13.87
CA TYR A 175 1.75 1.35 -14.89
C TYR A 175 0.85 2.44 -14.28
N GLY A 176 0.17 2.14 -13.17
CA GLY A 176 -0.75 3.09 -12.55
C GLY A 176 -0.01 4.22 -11.85
N PHE A 177 1.08 3.88 -11.16
CA PHE A 177 1.90 4.87 -10.46
C PHE A 177 2.73 5.72 -11.43
N ALA A 178 3.44 5.11 -12.37
CA ALA A 178 4.30 5.81 -13.32
C ALA A 178 3.51 6.73 -14.26
N TYR A 179 2.27 6.36 -14.61
CA TYR A 179 1.37 7.22 -15.37
C TYR A 179 0.91 8.44 -14.55
N THR A 180 0.72 8.28 -13.24
CA THR A 180 0.29 9.36 -12.34
C THR A 180 1.45 10.32 -12.01
N PHE A 181 2.67 9.77 -11.87
CA PHE A 181 3.88 10.51 -11.54
C PHE A 181 5.00 10.19 -12.55
N PRO A 182 4.96 10.79 -13.75
CA PRO A 182 6.01 10.60 -14.75
C PRO A 182 7.38 10.99 -14.20
N GLY A 183 8.41 10.19 -14.48
CA GLY A 183 9.76 10.43 -13.98
C GLY A 183 9.96 10.15 -12.48
N CYS A 184 8.97 9.55 -11.80
CA CYS A 184 9.12 9.15 -10.40
C CYS A 184 10.33 8.24 -10.18
N GLU A 185 10.84 8.26 -8.95
CA GLU A 185 11.94 7.42 -8.53
C GLU A 185 11.50 5.96 -8.41
N ILE A 186 12.42 5.04 -8.67
CA ILE A 186 12.25 3.61 -8.38
C ILE A 186 13.26 3.28 -7.30
N TYR A 187 12.79 2.79 -6.16
CA TYR A 187 13.68 2.32 -5.12
C TYR A 187 14.42 1.08 -5.63
N ALA A 188 15.74 1.23 -5.77
CA ALA A 188 16.68 0.16 -6.05
C ALA A 188 17.84 0.33 -5.06
N LYS A 189 18.24 -0.77 -4.43
CA LYS A 189 19.38 -0.82 -3.53
C LYS A 189 20.57 -1.45 -4.24
#